data_AF-A0A969K128-F1
#
_entry.id   AF-A0A969K128-F1
#
_cell.length_a   1.000
_cell.length_b   1.000
_cell.length_c   1.000
_cell.angle_alpha   90.00
_cell.angle_beta   90.00
_cell.angle_gamma   90.00
#
_symmetry.space_group_name_H-M   'P 1'
#
loop_
_entity.id
_entity.type
_entity.pdbx_description
1 polymer ?
#
loop_
_entity_poly.entity_id
_entity_poly.type
_entity_poly.pdbx_seq_one_letter_code
_entity_poly.pdbx_strand_id
1 'polypeptide(L)'
;GMAAQIPIKHDAAANEMALSKVRADKEREAKDGHDGTWVAHPGLVAIAKEQFDKYMPTANQIQRQREDVQVTAADLLAVPEGHITENGLRLNLDVGIQYMASWLDGNGCVPIYNLMEDAATAEISRSQVWQWVHQPETKLDDGRAITPELVSKLIPTVLAGIAETVGGEQFHGRPYMVAGELFQQIIAADTFTEFMTLPAYEFLN
;
A
#
# COMPACT_ATOMS: atom_id res chain seq x y z
N GLY A 1 -13.11 -5.74 -0.79
CA GLY A 1 -11.85 -5.65 -0.01
C GLY A 1 -11.78 -4.35 0.77
N MET A 2 -10.58 -3.96 1.21
CA MET A 2 -10.36 -2.75 2.00
C MET A 2 -10.58 -1.48 1.15
N ALA A 3 -11.22 -0.46 1.74
CA ALA A 3 -11.11 0.93 1.30
C ALA A 3 -10.44 1.74 2.42
N ALA A 4 -9.17 2.08 2.20
CA ALA A 4 -8.29 2.69 3.19
C ALA A 4 -8.36 4.22 3.23
N GLN A 5 -9.19 4.85 2.39
CA GLN A 5 -9.22 6.30 2.24
C GLN A 5 -9.62 7.04 3.52
N ILE A 6 -8.89 8.10 3.84
CA ILE A 6 -9.19 9.05 4.90
C ILE A 6 -9.83 10.28 4.24
N PRO A 7 -11.05 10.69 4.66
CA PRO A 7 -11.72 11.86 4.07
C PRO A 7 -10.88 13.13 4.15
N ILE A 8 -10.73 13.82 3.01
CA ILE A 8 -9.86 14.98 2.83
C ILE A 8 -10.68 16.26 3.10
N LYS A 9 -10.66 16.75 4.35
CA LYS A 9 -11.53 17.87 4.77
C LYS A 9 -11.16 19.21 4.13
N HIS A 10 -9.92 19.39 3.71
CA HIS A 10 -9.39 20.67 3.23
C HIS A 10 -9.37 20.80 1.70
N ASP A 11 -9.71 19.73 0.96
CA ASP A 11 -9.80 19.72 -0.49
C ASP A 11 -11.02 18.91 -0.93
N ALA A 12 -12.11 19.62 -1.23
CA ALA A 12 -13.38 19.00 -1.61
C ALA A 12 -13.29 18.25 -2.94
N ALA A 13 -12.46 18.72 -3.89
CA ALA A 13 -12.32 18.08 -5.19
C ALA A 13 -11.54 16.77 -5.06
N ALA A 14 -10.39 16.79 -4.36
CA ALA A 14 -9.63 15.58 -4.07
C ALA A 14 -10.45 14.58 -3.27
N ASN A 15 -11.23 15.06 -2.28
CA ASN A 15 -12.11 14.21 -1.49
C ASN A 15 -13.16 13.52 -2.37
N GLU A 16 -13.90 14.25 -3.21
CA GLU A 16 -14.92 13.63 -4.06
C GLU A 16 -14.30 12.63 -5.05
N MET A 17 -13.13 12.91 -5.63
CA MET A 17 -12.43 11.93 -6.46
C MET A 17 -12.13 10.64 -5.67
N ALA A 18 -11.60 10.75 -4.44
CA ALA A 18 -11.31 9.59 -3.61
C ALA A 18 -12.57 8.80 -3.23
N LEU A 19 -13.65 9.50 -2.83
CA LEU A 19 -14.92 8.89 -2.45
C LEU A 19 -15.64 8.25 -3.64
N SER A 20 -15.50 8.82 -4.84
CA SER A 20 -16.06 8.24 -6.07
C SER A 20 -15.43 6.88 -6.41
N LYS A 21 -14.12 6.73 -6.19
CA LYS A 21 -13.42 5.45 -6.37
C LYS A 21 -13.91 4.42 -5.35
N VAL A 22 -14.04 4.81 -4.07
CA VAL A 22 -14.60 3.94 -3.02
C VAL A 22 -15.99 3.45 -3.44
N ARG A 23 -16.86 4.35 -3.90
CA ARG A 23 -18.21 4.00 -4.34
C ARG A 23 -18.19 2.99 -5.49
N ALA A 24 -17.40 3.25 -6.53
CA ALA A 24 -17.28 2.36 -7.69
C ALA A 24 -16.75 0.96 -7.30
N ASP A 25 -15.77 0.90 -6.40
CA ASP A 25 -15.23 -0.36 -5.90
C ASP A 25 -16.25 -1.13 -5.08
N LYS A 26 -17.01 -0.47 -4.20
CA LYS A 26 -18.02 -1.14 -3.36
C LYS A 26 -19.23 -1.60 -4.16
N GLU A 27 -19.62 -0.83 -5.17
CA GLU A 27 -20.61 -1.24 -6.15
C GLU A 27 -20.16 -2.50 -6.89
N ARG A 28 -18.92 -2.54 -7.39
CA ARG A 28 -18.36 -3.72 -8.05
C ARG A 28 -18.40 -4.93 -7.12
N GLU A 29 -17.92 -4.80 -5.89
CA GLU A 29 -17.89 -5.89 -4.91
C GLU A 29 -19.29 -6.47 -4.62
N ALA A 30 -20.26 -5.60 -4.35
CA ALA A 30 -21.64 -6.03 -4.10
C ALA A 30 -22.24 -6.71 -5.35
N LYS A 31 -21.98 -6.16 -6.54
CA LYS A 31 -22.39 -6.74 -7.82
C LYS A 31 -21.64 -8.02 -8.19
N ASP A 32 -20.48 -8.31 -7.62
CA ASP A 32 -19.76 -9.56 -7.85
C ASP A 32 -20.22 -10.69 -6.94
N GLY A 33 -20.99 -10.39 -5.89
CA GLY A 33 -21.55 -11.41 -5.00
C GLY A 33 -20.99 -11.39 -3.58
N HIS A 34 -20.12 -10.46 -3.22
CA HIS A 34 -19.61 -10.36 -1.86
C HIS A 34 -20.73 -10.05 -0.85
N ASP A 35 -20.64 -10.64 0.35
CA ASP A 35 -21.60 -10.47 1.45
C ASP A 35 -21.34 -9.22 2.31
N GLY A 36 -20.21 -8.56 2.10
CA GLY A 36 -19.79 -7.38 2.84
C GLY A 36 -18.49 -6.81 2.30
N THR A 37 -18.05 -5.71 2.91
CA THR A 37 -16.82 -4.99 2.54
C THR A 37 -16.14 -4.41 3.78
N TRP A 38 -14.86 -4.04 3.66
CA TRP A 38 -14.10 -3.35 4.69
C TRP A 38 -13.85 -1.88 4.36
N VAL A 39 -13.77 -1.06 5.40
CA VAL A 39 -13.37 0.35 5.38
C VAL A 39 -12.43 0.63 6.55
N ALA A 40 -11.44 1.49 6.38
CA ALA A 40 -10.49 1.84 7.45
C ALA A 40 -10.91 3.07 8.26
N HIS A 41 -11.88 3.85 7.77
CA HIS A 41 -12.30 5.10 8.40
C HIS A 41 -13.84 5.19 8.54
N PRO A 42 -14.40 5.61 9.70
CA PRO A 42 -15.85 5.70 9.91
C PRO A 42 -16.60 6.55 8.87
N GLY A 43 -15.94 7.58 8.34
CA GLY A 43 -16.49 8.43 7.29
C GLY A 43 -16.82 7.71 5.97
N LEU A 44 -16.32 6.50 5.74
CA LEU A 44 -16.63 5.70 4.56
C LEU A 44 -17.80 4.72 4.77
N VAL A 45 -18.26 4.53 6.01
CA VAL A 45 -19.29 3.53 6.36
C VAL A 45 -20.58 3.79 5.60
N ALA A 46 -21.03 5.05 5.52
CA ALA A 46 -22.27 5.40 4.83
C ALA A 46 -22.21 5.08 3.32
N ILE A 47 -21.07 5.37 2.67
CA ILE A 47 -20.87 5.12 1.23
C ILE A 47 -20.84 3.62 0.94
N ALA A 48 -20.10 2.86 1.75
CA ALA A 48 -20.03 1.41 1.63
C ALA A 48 -21.42 0.79 1.85
N LYS A 49 -22.12 1.20 2.91
CA LYS A 49 -23.47 0.74 3.23
C LYS A 49 -24.46 1.06 2.12
N GLU A 50 -24.42 2.26 1.54
CA GLU A 50 -25.30 2.64 0.43
C GLU A 50 -25.19 1.67 -0.75
N GLN A 51 -23.97 1.28 -1.14
CA GLN A 51 -23.78 0.36 -2.26
C GLN A 51 -24.27 -1.05 -1.94
N PHE A 52 -24.01 -1.54 -0.72
CA PHE A 52 -24.48 -2.86 -0.31
C PHE A 52 -25.99 -2.89 -0.09
N ASP A 53 -26.61 -1.88 0.53
CA ASP A 53 -28.07 -1.80 0.67
C ASP A 53 -28.78 -1.80 -0.70
N LYS A 54 -28.15 -1.20 -1.72
CA LYS A 54 -28.69 -1.13 -3.07
C LYS A 54 -28.62 -2.46 -3.83
N TYR A 55 -27.50 -3.18 -3.72
CA TYR A 55 -27.23 -4.37 -4.54
C TYR A 55 -27.35 -5.70 -3.78
N MET A 56 -27.35 -5.67 -2.45
CA MET A 56 -27.55 -6.80 -1.52
C MET A 56 -28.76 -6.52 -0.60
N PRO A 57 -30.01 -6.74 -1.06
CA PRO A 57 -31.21 -6.45 -0.26
C PRO A 57 -31.45 -7.48 0.87
N THR A 58 -30.79 -8.63 0.81
CA THR A 58 -30.83 -9.68 1.83
C THR A 58 -29.71 -9.49 2.86
N ALA A 59 -29.75 -10.23 3.98
CA ALA A 59 -28.70 -10.12 5.02
C ALA A 59 -27.29 -10.49 4.53
N ASN A 60 -27.21 -11.29 3.47
CA ASN A 60 -26.01 -11.71 2.74
C ASN A 60 -26.42 -12.18 1.33
N GLN A 61 -25.45 -12.51 0.47
CA GLN A 61 -25.65 -13.02 -0.90
C GLN A 61 -25.15 -14.45 -1.07
N ILE A 62 -25.06 -15.26 0.00
CA ILE A 62 -24.57 -16.64 -0.03
C ILE A 62 -25.30 -17.50 -1.08
N GLN A 63 -26.58 -17.21 -1.36
CA GLN A 63 -27.35 -17.88 -2.41
C GLN A 63 -26.79 -17.69 -3.83
N ARG A 64 -25.93 -16.69 -4.05
CA ARG A 64 -25.34 -16.37 -5.36
C ARG A 64 -24.06 -17.17 -5.55
N GLN A 65 -24.20 -18.40 -6.04
CA GLN A 65 -23.12 -19.37 -6.18
C GLN A 65 -22.08 -19.07 -7.29
N ARG A 66 -22.31 -18.05 -8.13
CA ARG A 66 -21.42 -17.64 -9.24
C ARG A 66 -21.00 -18.79 -10.17
N GLU A 67 -21.95 -19.68 -10.51
CA GLU A 67 -21.72 -20.79 -11.47
C GLU A 67 -21.27 -20.30 -12.87
N ASP A 68 -21.52 -19.02 -13.17
CA ASP A 68 -21.05 -18.32 -14.37
C ASP A 68 -19.52 -18.12 -14.43
N VAL A 69 -18.82 -18.26 -13.30
CA VAL A 69 -17.37 -18.04 -13.21
C VAL A 69 -16.64 -19.37 -13.13
N GLN A 70 -15.74 -19.61 -14.08
CA GLN A 70 -14.87 -20.78 -14.10
C GLN A 70 -13.42 -20.28 -14.02
N VAL A 71 -12.78 -20.45 -12.87
CA VAL A 71 -11.41 -19.99 -12.62
C VAL A 71 -10.43 -21.15 -12.75
N THR A 72 -9.38 -20.96 -13.53
CA THR A 72 -8.28 -21.92 -13.67
C THR A 72 -7.05 -21.49 -12.86
N ALA A 73 -6.11 -22.40 -12.65
CA ALA A 73 -4.83 -22.05 -12.03
C ALA A 73 -4.03 -21.02 -12.86
N ALA A 74 -4.17 -21.04 -14.19
CA ALA A 74 -3.52 -20.07 -15.06
C ALA A 74 -4.07 -18.66 -14.85
N ASP A 75 -5.39 -18.52 -14.63
CA ASP A 75 -6.02 -17.22 -14.34
C ASP A 75 -5.50 -16.63 -13.03
N LEU A 76 -5.27 -17.47 -12.00
CA LEU A 76 -4.74 -17.05 -10.70
C LEU A 76 -3.25 -16.68 -10.73
N LEU A 77 -2.48 -17.22 -11.68
CA LEU A 77 -1.04 -17.02 -11.81
C LEU A 77 -0.66 -16.01 -12.91
N ALA A 78 -1.65 -15.50 -13.65
CA ALA A 78 -1.43 -14.48 -14.66
C ALA A 78 -0.81 -13.22 -14.02
N VAL A 79 0.39 -12.86 -14.47
CA VAL A 79 1.10 -11.67 -13.98
C VAL A 79 0.39 -10.42 -14.54
N PRO A 80 0.03 -9.43 -13.69
CA PRO A 80 -0.62 -8.21 -14.17
C PRO A 80 0.32 -7.41 -15.07
N GLU A 81 -0.24 -6.87 -16.16
CA GLU A 81 0.49 -6.00 -17.09
C GLU A 81 0.62 -4.58 -16.51
N GLY A 82 1.75 -3.91 -16.79
CA GLY A 82 2.01 -2.55 -16.35
C GLY A 82 3.45 -2.10 -16.57
N HIS A 83 3.76 -0.90 -16.09
CA HIS A 83 5.09 -0.30 -16.15
C HIS A 83 5.65 -0.07 -14.75
N ILE A 84 6.95 -0.21 -14.60
CA ILE A 84 7.66 0.17 -13.39
C ILE A 84 8.22 1.57 -13.64
N THR A 85 7.79 2.56 -12.88
CA THR A 85 8.21 3.96 -13.07
C THR A 85 9.11 4.40 -11.93
N GLU A 86 9.99 5.40 -12.14
CA GLU A 86 10.78 5.96 -11.02
C GLU A 86 9.86 6.48 -9.91
N ASN A 87 8.73 7.08 -10.29
CA ASN A 87 7.74 7.58 -9.32
C ASN A 87 7.13 6.45 -8.48
N GLY A 88 6.82 5.30 -9.10
CA GLY A 88 6.33 4.12 -8.37
C GLY A 88 7.39 3.53 -7.45
N LEU A 89 8.65 3.46 -7.91
CA LEU A 89 9.78 3.05 -7.08
C LEU A 89 9.97 3.98 -5.88
N ARG A 90 9.96 5.30 -6.09
CA ARG A 90 10.05 6.29 -5.02
C ARG A 90 8.89 6.18 -4.04
N LEU A 91 7.66 6.00 -4.54
CA LEU A 91 6.48 5.83 -3.69
C LEU A 91 6.59 4.60 -2.79
N ASN A 92 7.08 3.47 -3.32
CA ASN A 92 7.31 2.27 -2.52
C ASN A 92 8.35 2.50 -1.42
N LEU A 93 9.46 3.19 -1.74
CA LEU A 93 10.47 3.55 -0.74
C LEU A 93 9.87 4.50 0.32
N ASP A 94 9.11 5.50 -0.12
CA ASP A 94 8.53 6.53 0.72
C ASP A 94 7.53 5.95 1.73
N VAL A 95 6.48 5.30 1.23
CA VAL A 95 5.43 4.69 2.07
C VAL A 95 6.01 3.61 2.97
N GLY A 96 6.93 2.78 2.44
CA GLY A 96 7.61 1.75 3.23
C GLY A 96 8.42 2.31 4.39
N ILE A 97 9.20 3.37 4.16
CA ILE A 97 10.00 4.04 5.20
C ILE A 97 9.10 4.75 6.20
N GLN A 98 8.08 5.48 5.74
CA GLN A 98 7.15 6.18 6.64
C GLN A 98 6.40 5.20 7.55
N TYR A 99 5.90 4.10 6.99
CA TYR A 99 5.22 3.07 7.76
C TYR A 99 6.18 2.41 8.76
N MET A 100 7.38 2.03 8.32
CA MET A 100 8.39 1.42 9.19
C MET A 100 8.78 2.34 10.34
N ALA A 101 8.96 3.64 10.09
CA ALA A 101 9.27 4.61 11.14
C ALA A 101 8.14 4.71 12.17
N SER A 102 6.88 4.72 11.74
CA SER A 102 5.72 4.70 12.65
C SER A 102 5.61 3.39 13.42
N TRP A 103 5.88 2.27 12.77
CA TRP A 103 5.83 0.95 13.41
C TRP A 103 6.90 0.83 14.50
N LEU A 104 8.12 1.29 14.24
CA LEU A 104 9.22 1.38 15.21
C LEU A 104 8.91 2.33 16.38
N ASP A 105 8.02 3.31 16.17
CA ASP A 105 7.50 4.22 17.18
C ASP A 105 6.24 3.65 17.90
N GLY A 106 5.93 2.37 17.69
CA GLY A 106 4.84 1.66 18.36
C GLY A 106 3.45 1.84 17.73
N ASN A 107 3.35 2.40 16.51
CA ASN A 107 2.08 2.58 15.80
C ASN A 107 2.06 1.87 14.43
N GLY A 108 1.28 0.79 14.33
CA GLY A 108 1.07 0.02 13.09
C GLY A 108 -0.15 0.42 12.25
N CYS A 109 -0.86 1.50 12.59
CA CYS A 109 -2.01 2.01 11.82
C CYS A 109 -1.74 3.48 11.47
N VAL A 110 -1.31 3.73 10.22
CA VAL A 110 -0.54 4.93 9.89
C VAL A 110 -1.22 5.72 8.78
N PRO A 111 -1.62 6.98 9.02
CA PRO A 111 -2.11 7.84 7.95
C PRO A 111 -0.95 8.29 7.05
N ILE A 112 -0.89 7.82 5.81
CA ILE A 112 0.10 8.21 4.80
C ILE A 112 -0.64 8.62 3.53
N TYR A 113 -0.42 9.84 3.05
CA TYR A 113 -1.09 10.39 1.85
C TYR A 113 -2.63 10.22 1.81
N ASN A 114 -3.29 10.42 2.95
CA ASN A 114 -4.75 10.24 3.13
C ASN A 114 -5.23 8.78 2.95
N LEU A 115 -4.33 7.81 3.12
CA LEU A 115 -4.66 6.39 3.24
C LEU A 115 -4.28 5.91 4.64
N MET A 116 -5.09 5.02 5.20
CA MET A 116 -4.79 4.35 6.45
C MET A 116 -3.99 3.08 6.13
N GLU A 117 -2.68 3.16 6.26
CA GLU A 117 -1.76 2.09 5.91
C GLU A 117 -1.50 1.16 7.09
N ASP A 118 -1.33 -0.13 6.77
CA ASP A 118 -0.91 -1.18 7.68
C ASP A 118 0.36 -1.88 7.16
N ALA A 119 0.77 -2.95 7.84
CA ALA A 119 2.01 -3.66 7.51
C ALA A 119 2.02 -4.18 6.07
N ALA A 120 0.86 -4.59 5.53
CA ALA A 120 0.79 -5.17 4.20
C ALA A 120 1.21 -4.15 3.12
N THR A 121 0.95 -2.86 3.33
CA THR A 121 1.40 -1.80 2.41
C THR A 121 2.92 -1.69 2.37
N ALA A 122 3.58 -1.71 3.53
CA ALA A 122 5.04 -1.70 3.57
C ALA A 122 5.65 -3.02 3.06
N GLU A 123 4.98 -4.15 3.30
CA GLU A 123 5.37 -5.47 2.80
C GLU A 123 5.32 -5.51 1.27
N ILE A 124 4.23 -5.10 0.61
CA ILE A 124 4.21 -5.08 -0.86
C ILE A 124 5.24 -4.09 -1.42
N SER A 125 5.40 -2.93 -0.77
CA SER A 125 6.36 -1.90 -1.19
C SER A 125 7.79 -2.45 -1.22
N ARG A 126 8.27 -3.04 -0.11
CA ARG A 126 9.61 -3.63 -0.09
C ARG A 126 9.73 -4.86 -0.98
N SER A 127 8.67 -5.65 -1.12
CA SER A 127 8.70 -6.88 -1.92
C SER A 127 8.84 -6.59 -3.41
N GLN A 128 8.14 -5.57 -3.90
CA GLN A 128 8.29 -5.10 -5.27
C GLN A 128 9.71 -4.61 -5.53
N VAL A 129 10.26 -3.76 -4.66
CA VAL A 129 11.62 -3.23 -4.84
C VAL A 129 12.66 -4.35 -4.77
N TRP A 130 12.53 -5.27 -3.81
CA TRP A 130 13.38 -6.45 -3.72
C TRP A 130 13.33 -7.27 -5.01
N GLN A 131 12.12 -7.59 -5.51
CA GLN A 131 11.96 -8.37 -6.73
C GLN A 131 12.61 -7.68 -7.93
N TRP A 132 12.42 -6.37 -8.08
CA TRP A 132 12.98 -5.60 -9.19
C TRP A 132 14.52 -5.54 -9.15
N VAL A 133 15.09 -5.42 -7.95
CA VAL A 133 16.55 -5.45 -7.74
C VAL A 133 17.15 -6.82 -8.07
N HIS A 134 16.42 -7.91 -7.77
CA HIS A 134 16.93 -9.29 -7.92
C HIS A 134 16.59 -9.94 -9.28
N GLN A 135 15.89 -9.23 -10.16
CA GLN A 135 15.51 -9.71 -11.49
C GLN A 135 16.24 -8.91 -12.58
N PRO A 136 17.32 -9.45 -13.19
CA PRO A 136 18.24 -8.70 -14.06
C PRO A 136 17.60 -8.00 -15.26
N GLU A 137 16.47 -8.51 -15.75
CA GLU A 137 15.77 -7.95 -16.91
C GLU A 137 14.84 -6.78 -16.55
N THR A 138 14.64 -6.52 -15.25
CA THR A 138 13.73 -5.49 -14.76
C THR A 138 14.30 -4.10 -14.95
N LYS A 139 13.51 -3.25 -15.60
CA LYS A 139 13.87 -1.86 -15.89
C LYS A 139 12.73 -0.93 -15.53
N LEU A 140 13.11 0.30 -15.21
CA LEU A 140 12.18 1.42 -15.24
C LEU A 140 11.67 1.64 -16.67
N ASP A 141 10.54 2.33 -16.78
CA ASP A 141 9.91 2.75 -18.03
C ASP A 141 10.82 3.64 -18.91
N ASP A 142 11.80 4.31 -18.31
CA ASP A 142 12.86 5.05 -19.01
C ASP A 142 14.09 4.21 -19.39
N GLY A 143 14.06 2.89 -19.12
CA GLY A 143 15.07 1.93 -19.53
C GLY A 143 16.25 1.74 -18.55
N ARG A 144 16.32 2.50 -17.45
CA ARG A 144 17.34 2.26 -16.41
C ARG A 144 17.08 0.93 -15.69
N ALA A 145 18.15 0.18 -15.45
CA ALA A 145 18.08 -1.03 -14.62
C ALA A 145 17.84 -0.67 -13.15
N ILE A 146 17.02 -1.46 -12.47
CA ILE A 146 16.76 -1.30 -11.04
C ILE A 146 17.82 -2.10 -10.28
N THR A 147 18.76 -1.39 -9.64
CA THR A 147 19.93 -1.96 -8.97
C THR A 147 19.99 -1.56 -7.50
N PRO A 148 20.71 -2.29 -6.64
CA PRO A 148 20.94 -1.86 -5.25
C PRO A 148 21.53 -0.44 -5.17
N GLU A 149 22.43 -0.09 -6.10
CA GLU A 149 23.04 1.24 -6.17
C GLU A 149 22.03 2.32 -6.53
N LEU A 150 21.08 2.03 -7.44
CA LEU A 150 20.00 2.98 -7.75
C LEU A 150 19.13 3.21 -6.50
N VAL A 151 18.68 2.14 -5.85
CA VAL A 151 17.85 2.25 -4.64
C VAL A 151 18.57 3.03 -3.54
N SER A 152 19.83 2.70 -3.26
CA SER A 152 20.64 3.40 -2.26
C SER A 152 20.81 4.89 -2.57
N LYS A 153 20.91 5.28 -3.85
CA LYS A 153 20.94 6.70 -4.26
C LYS A 153 19.59 7.41 -4.09
N LEU A 154 18.47 6.69 -4.19
CA LEU A 154 17.13 7.26 -4.06
C LEU A 154 16.75 7.50 -2.59
N ILE A 155 17.15 6.63 -1.67
CA ILE A 155 16.76 6.70 -0.25
C ILE A 155 17.02 8.06 0.39
N PRO A 156 18.21 8.69 0.27
CA PRO A 156 18.45 10.02 0.85
C PRO A 156 17.49 11.09 0.30
N THR A 157 17.17 11.03 -0.99
CA THR A 157 16.22 11.98 -1.61
C THR A 157 14.78 11.73 -1.18
N VAL A 158 14.41 10.47 -0.93
CA VAL A 158 13.10 10.10 -0.37
C VAL A 158 12.99 10.59 1.08
N LEU A 159 14.00 10.35 1.91
CA LEU A 159 14.04 10.84 3.29
C LEU A 159 13.94 12.37 3.37
N ALA A 160 14.61 13.09 2.46
CA ALA A 160 14.49 14.55 2.36
C ALA A 160 13.05 14.97 2.01
N GLY A 161 12.40 14.32 1.05
CA GLY A 161 11.00 14.59 0.70
C GLY A 161 10.02 14.27 1.83
N ILE A 162 10.28 13.20 2.60
CA ILE A 162 9.52 12.89 3.82
C ILE A 162 9.68 14.02 4.83
N ALA A 163 10.91 14.48 5.08
CA ALA A 163 11.18 15.56 6.04
C ALA A 163 10.47 16.88 5.66
N GLU A 164 10.39 17.20 4.36
CA GLU A 164 9.61 18.34 3.86
C GLU A 164 8.10 18.15 4.09
N THR A 165 7.59 16.93 3.89
CA THR A 165 6.17 16.61 3.98
C THR A 165 5.67 16.58 5.44
N VAL A 166 6.41 15.93 6.33
CA VAL A 166 6.01 15.75 7.74
C VAL A 166 6.48 16.91 8.64
N GLY A 167 7.42 17.71 8.15
CA GLY A 167 8.05 18.79 8.90
C GLY A 167 9.24 18.32 9.75
N GLY A 168 10.26 19.17 9.85
CA GLY A 168 11.54 18.82 10.48
C GLY A 168 11.45 18.39 11.94
N GLU A 169 10.54 18.96 12.74
CA GLU A 169 10.37 18.56 14.14
C GLU A 169 9.86 17.11 14.25
N GLN A 170 8.83 16.75 13.49
CA GLN A 170 8.29 15.40 13.47
C GLN A 170 9.29 14.41 12.86
N PHE A 171 10.04 14.82 11.85
CA PHE A 171 11.08 13.99 11.24
C PHE A 171 12.19 13.64 12.23
N HIS A 172 12.71 14.62 12.98
CA HIS A 172 13.75 14.36 13.98
C HIS A 172 13.23 13.64 15.24
N GLY A 173 11.93 13.76 15.54
CA GLY A 173 11.30 13.11 16.68
C GLY A 173 10.95 11.64 16.48
N ARG A 174 11.15 11.08 15.27
CA ARG A 174 10.80 9.70 14.92
C ARG A 174 11.98 8.95 14.29
N PRO A 175 11.99 7.61 14.31
CA PRO A 175 13.11 6.81 13.82
C PRO A 175 13.18 6.69 12.28
N TYR A 176 12.96 7.77 11.52
CA TYR A 176 12.98 7.74 10.05
C TYR A 176 14.33 7.32 9.46
N MET A 177 15.44 7.75 10.07
CA MET A 177 16.78 7.36 9.62
C MET A 177 17.01 5.85 9.82
N VAL A 178 16.64 5.32 10.99
CA VAL A 178 16.73 3.90 11.31
C VAL A 178 15.81 3.08 10.39
N ALA A 179 14.59 3.57 10.15
CA ALA A 179 13.66 2.95 9.21
C ALA A 179 14.23 2.90 7.79
N GLY A 180 14.84 3.99 7.30
CA GLY A 180 15.50 4.03 6.00
C GLY A 180 16.63 3.00 5.87
N GLU A 181 17.47 2.88 6.89
CA GLU A 181 18.56 1.90 6.94
C GLU A 181 18.03 0.46 6.97
N LEU A 182 17.06 0.16 7.82
CA LEU A 182 16.47 -1.17 7.92
C LEU A 182 15.75 -1.57 6.62
N PHE A 183 14.99 -0.64 6.01
CA PHE A 183 14.32 -0.87 4.74
C PHE A 183 15.32 -1.16 3.62
N GLN A 184 16.44 -0.42 3.56
CA GLN A 184 17.53 -0.68 2.62
C GLN A 184 18.14 -2.07 2.82
N GLN A 185 18.41 -2.45 4.07
CA GLN A 185 18.97 -3.77 4.39
C GLN A 185 18.07 -4.91 3.93
N ILE A 186 16.76 -4.79 4.16
CA ILE A 186 15.79 -5.82 3.74
C ILE A 186 15.69 -5.92 2.21
N ILE A 187 15.72 -4.79 1.50
CA ILE A 187 15.67 -4.78 0.02
C ILE A 187 16.95 -5.35 -0.60
N ALA A 188 18.11 -5.08 0.01
CA ALA A 188 19.40 -5.50 -0.52
C ALA A 188 19.81 -6.93 -0.13
N ALA A 189 19.03 -7.62 0.71
CA ALA A 189 19.35 -8.97 1.16
C ALA A 189 19.21 -9.99 0.01
N ASP A 190 20.23 -10.84 -0.19
CA ASP A 190 20.19 -11.90 -1.22
C ASP A 190 19.02 -12.87 -1.07
N THR A 191 18.60 -13.09 0.19
CA THR A 191 17.43 -13.92 0.52
C THR A 191 16.28 -13.03 0.93
N PHE A 192 15.11 -13.28 0.36
CA PHE A 192 13.90 -12.55 0.70
C PHE A 192 13.53 -12.76 2.16
N THR A 193 13.57 -11.69 2.96
CA THR A 193 13.05 -11.69 4.33
C THR A 193 11.55 -11.97 4.29
N GLU A 194 11.06 -13.00 4.97
CA GLU A 194 9.66 -13.43 4.88
C GLU A 194 8.69 -12.33 5.34
N PHE A 195 8.96 -11.72 6.50
CA PHE A 195 8.18 -10.62 7.06
C PHE A 195 9.10 -9.51 7.53
N MET A 196 8.84 -8.27 7.11
CA MET A 196 9.62 -7.11 7.57
C MET A 196 9.49 -6.88 9.08
N THR A 197 8.41 -7.38 9.67
CA THR A 197 8.15 -7.26 11.10
C THR A 197 9.14 -8.04 11.93
N LEU A 198 9.73 -9.14 11.43
CA LEU A 198 10.71 -9.92 12.19
C LEU A 198 11.96 -9.12 12.56
N PRO A 199 12.72 -8.54 11.61
CA PRO A 199 13.88 -7.72 11.96
C PRO A 199 13.47 -6.39 12.60
N ALA A 200 12.29 -5.84 12.27
CA ALA A 200 11.82 -4.62 12.91
C ALA A 200 11.51 -4.83 14.41
N TYR A 201 11.02 -6.01 14.80
CA TYR A 201 10.64 -6.32 16.19
C TYR A 201 11.80 -6.20 17.17
N GLU A 202 13.03 -6.42 16.71
CA GLU A 202 14.25 -6.23 17.50
C GLU A 202 14.49 -4.78 17.94
N PHE A 203 13.77 -3.82 17.34
CA PHE A 203 13.83 -2.40 17.67
C PHE A 203 12.68 -1.93 18.57
N LEU A 204 11.70 -2.79 18.85
CA LEU A 204 10.64 -2.49 19.80
C LEU A 204 11.11 -2.83 21.22
N ASN A 205 10.94 -1.87 22.15
CA ASN A 205 11.22 -2.07 23.57
C ASN A 205 10.00 -2.64 24.31
#